data_AF-W6AGZ7-F1
#
_entry.id   AF-W6AGZ7-F1
#
_cell.length_a   1.000
_cell.length_b   1.000
_cell.length_c   1.000
_cell.angle_alpha   90.00
_cell.angle_beta   90.00
_cell.angle_gamma   90.00
#
_symmetry.space_group_name_H-M   'P 1'
#
loop_
_entity.id
_entity.type
_entity.pdbx_description
1 polymer ?
#
loop_
_entity_poly.entity_id
_entity_poly.type
_entity_poly.pdbx_seq_one_letter_code
_entity_poly.pdbx_strand_id
1 'polypeptide(L)'
;MKKLLGLLGTIGLVSSTGAVVVACGDPTDPIVEYDLSSLKDVSTEVKFGSNDEEQKAAAIEAVVIKANSKVVKADKLKAVLKITKTEGDVVKTFTVSPKDDNVTDIKNSVDVKVTIKAEEKYNLADLKDLTTSVPFGSDDEKQKTAAIAEVVKQANNAIVTKENLVASIVTKVDQNKFEVKAKENIKNIEGSTIVTITINDENQKTPLGDAITETNMGILDKKPTEENVLEFVNSKLINGELTIGATVDIQENSATVTANTEDLKYEGSVLITWTVAVPATDIADLIKTTALGEFGETPSEQEVWAKVADLNAATIGELTFDDVTIVITGEKAKISAASESFTGSVEVTWTVAVPATDITDLIKTTALGEFGETPSEQEIFDKVAELNATTIGELTFGDVTIAITGEKAKISAASESFTGSVEVTWTVAVPATDIADLIKTTALGEFGETPSEQEVWAKVAELNSTTIGDLTFDDVTIAIAGEKAEISAASDSFTGTVEVTWTVAVPATDINELIDEKDLGEFPADVDKETIFNKFIELNENLKDKISFEDVDVEIIEDGKATITVKSENEQYTGSVEVTWTIIDDSEEQPE
;
A
#
# COMPACT_ATOMS: atom_id res chain seq x y z
N MET A 1 6.94 20.71 26.53
CA MET A 1 7.88 21.76 27.02
C MET A 1 7.11 22.59 28.05
N LYS A 2 7.15 22.32 29.36
CA LYS A 2 8.15 22.67 30.40
C LYS A 2 8.59 24.16 30.46
N LYS A 3 8.45 24.71 31.68
CA LYS A 3 8.98 25.97 32.29
C LYS A 3 8.00 27.15 32.24
N LEU A 4 7.41 27.67 33.32
CA LEU A 4 7.78 27.86 34.75
C LEU A 4 9.03 28.75 34.97
N LEU A 5 8.78 30.06 35.11
CA LEU A 5 9.58 31.12 35.76
C LEU A 5 8.54 31.95 36.54
N GLY A 6 8.72 32.45 37.76
CA GLY A 6 9.89 32.54 38.61
C GLY A 6 9.88 33.90 39.34
N LEU A 7 10.19 33.85 40.63
CA LEU A 7 10.79 34.93 41.45
C LEU A 7 9.88 35.81 42.34
N LEU A 8 9.73 35.34 43.58
CA LEU A 8 9.64 36.12 44.81
C LEU A 8 11.05 36.53 45.28
N GLY A 9 11.20 37.74 45.82
CA GLY A 9 12.35 38.23 46.61
C GLY A 9 11.91 39.47 47.41
N THR A 10 11.73 39.35 48.74
CA THR A 10 12.64 39.78 49.84
C THR A 10 12.70 41.32 50.01
N ILE A 11 12.45 41.91 51.19
CA ILE A 11 13.32 42.13 52.38
C ILE A 11 12.40 42.91 53.37
N GLY A 12 12.34 42.80 54.71
CA GLY A 12 13.27 42.37 55.74
C GLY A 12 13.53 43.52 56.74
N LEU A 13 13.70 43.18 58.04
CA LEU A 13 14.24 43.96 59.19
C LEU A 13 13.25 44.63 60.17
N VAL A 14 13.38 44.62 61.50
CA VAL A 14 13.96 43.73 62.56
C VAL A 14 13.90 44.52 63.90
N SER A 15 13.54 43.84 64.99
CA SER A 15 13.85 44.03 66.44
C SER A 15 13.81 45.44 67.08
N SER A 16 13.36 45.62 68.33
CA SER A 16 13.99 45.00 69.50
C SER A 16 13.19 45.25 70.79
N THR A 17 13.41 44.32 71.71
CA THR A 17 12.97 44.19 73.11
C THR A 17 13.53 45.27 74.06
N GLY A 18 12.82 45.56 75.15
CA GLY A 18 13.40 46.20 76.35
C GLY A 18 12.35 46.75 77.31
N ALA A 19 12.40 46.35 78.57
CA ALA A 19 11.31 46.39 79.55
C ALA A 19 11.46 47.45 80.66
N VAL A 20 10.42 47.51 81.50
CA VAL A 20 10.38 47.84 82.95
C VAL A 20 9.83 49.24 83.35
N VAL A 21 9.16 49.20 84.50
CA VAL A 21 8.05 49.98 85.04
C VAL A 21 8.54 50.78 86.27
N VAL A 22 8.07 52.04 86.41
CA VAL A 22 7.68 52.79 87.63
C VAL A 22 8.71 53.09 88.76
N ALA A 23 8.82 54.36 89.17
CA ALA A 23 8.36 54.90 90.48
C ALA A 23 8.82 56.35 90.78
N CYS A 24 7.98 57.05 91.55
CA CYS A 24 7.96 58.47 91.94
C CYS A 24 9.07 58.99 92.89
N GLY A 25 9.21 60.32 92.96
CA GLY A 25 9.73 61.06 94.14
C GLY A 25 10.01 62.56 93.90
N ASP A 26 9.20 63.43 94.53
CA ASP A 26 9.28 64.92 94.70
C ASP A 26 10.46 65.36 95.65
N PRO A 27 10.69 66.65 96.02
CA PRO A 27 10.43 67.98 95.39
C PRO A 27 11.61 69.00 95.54
N THR A 28 11.55 70.16 94.85
CA THR A 28 11.67 71.54 95.40
C THR A 28 11.67 72.56 94.24
N ASP A 29 10.55 73.28 94.05
CA ASP A 29 10.36 74.27 92.99
C ASP A 29 10.66 75.73 93.46
N PRO A 30 11.28 76.58 92.62
CA PRO A 30 11.47 78.02 92.83
C PRO A 30 10.19 78.85 92.59
N ILE A 31 10.17 80.09 93.09
CA ILE A 31 9.09 81.09 92.95
C ILE A 31 8.78 81.32 91.47
N VAL A 32 7.53 81.08 91.06
CA VAL A 32 7.05 81.26 89.68
C VAL A 32 6.11 82.46 89.60
N GLU A 33 6.46 83.41 88.74
CA GLU A 33 5.61 84.52 88.31
C GLU A 33 4.66 84.02 87.19
N TYR A 34 3.35 84.19 87.33
CA TYR A 34 2.37 83.65 86.39
C TYR A 34 1.80 84.74 85.49
N ASP A 35 2.11 84.69 84.19
CA ASP A 35 1.46 85.52 83.18
C ASP A 35 0.14 84.88 82.73
N LEU A 36 -0.98 85.48 83.16
CA LEU A 36 -2.35 85.02 82.87
C LEU A 36 -2.91 85.58 81.55
N SER A 37 -2.12 86.34 80.78
CA SER A 37 -2.57 86.94 79.51
C SER A 37 -2.96 85.89 78.45
N SER A 38 -2.46 84.65 78.56
CA SER A 38 -2.81 83.53 77.68
C SER A 38 -4.24 82.98 77.83
N LEU A 39 -4.99 83.42 78.85
CA LEU A 39 -6.37 82.99 79.09
C LEU A 39 -7.44 83.85 78.39
N LYS A 40 -7.06 84.96 77.74
CA LYS A 40 -8.00 85.93 77.17
C LYS A 40 -8.89 85.40 76.02
N ASP A 41 -8.58 84.23 75.44
CA ASP A 41 -9.30 83.67 74.29
C ASP A 41 -9.82 82.22 74.51
N VAL A 42 -10.13 81.83 75.75
CA VAL A 42 -10.79 80.54 76.00
C VAL A 42 -12.31 80.68 75.81
N SER A 43 -12.75 80.61 74.56
CA SER A 43 -14.14 80.37 74.20
C SER A 43 -14.38 78.87 74.04
N THR A 44 -15.38 78.32 74.72
CA THR A 44 -15.84 76.94 74.50
C THR A 44 -17.35 76.96 74.27
N GLU A 45 -17.77 76.47 73.11
CA GLU A 45 -19.16 76.25 72.78
C GLU A 45 -19.56 74.85 73.26
N VAL A 46 -20.59 74.75 74.10
CA VAL A 46 -21.12 73.45 74.57
C VAL A 46 -22.57 73.35 74.11
N LYS A 47 -22.85 72.34 73.28
CA LYS A 47 -24.20 72.05 72.78
C LYS A 47 -24.84 70.99 73.67
N PHE A 48 -26.09 71.20 74.07
CA PHE A 48 -26.88 70.21 74.83
C PHE A 48 -28.16 69.87 74.09
N GLY A 49 -28.53 68.59 74.10
CA GLY A 49 -29.79 68.10 73.57
C GLY A 49 -30.95 68.11 74.57
N SER A 50 -30.74 68.48 75.84
CA SER A 50 -31.83 68.56 76.83
C SER A 50 -31.51 69.47 78.02
N ASN A 51 -32.55 69.89 78.76
CA ASN A 51 -32.49 70.93 79.78
C ASN A 51 -32.12 70.44 81.20
N ASP A 52 -31.56 69.23 81.34
CA ASP A 52 -31.26 68.57 82.62
C ASP A 52 -30.20 69.33 83.46
N GLU A 53 -30.50 69.59 84.74
CA GLU A 53 -29.61 70.35 85.63
C GLU A 53 -28.31 69.60 85.93
N GLU A 54 -28.35 68.28 85.94
CA GLU A 54 -27.20 67.42 86.25
C GLU A 54 -26.16 67.44 85.10
N GLN A 55 -26.62 67.46 83.85
CA GLN A 55 -25.77 67.59 82.66
C GLN A 55 -25.18 69.01 82.53
N LYS A 56 -25.91 70.04 82.95
CA LYS A 56 -25.41 71.42 83.01
C LYS A 56 -24.30 71.57 84.05
N ALA A 57 -24.44 70.94 85.22
CA ALA A 57 -23.41 70.94 86.25
C ALA A 57 -22.13 70.22 85.78
N ALA A 58 -22.27 69.03 85.20
CA ALA A 58 -21.15 68.24 84.67
C ALA A 58 -20.37 68.95 83.55
N ALA A 59 -21.06 69.71 82.70
CA ALA A 59 -20.40 70.46 81.63
C ALA A 59 -19.75 71.77 82.09
N ILE A 60 -20.32 72.43 83.11
CA ILE A 60 -19.62 73.54 83.80
C ILE A 60 -18.34 72.99 84.44
N GLU A 61 -18.41 71.83 85.09
CA GLU A 61 -17.25 71.15 85.66
C GLU A 61 -16.23 70.78 84.58
N ALA A 62 -16.65 70.29 83.41
CA ALA A 62 -15.76 70.02 82.28
C ALA A 62 -15.10 71.28 81.70
N VAL A 63 -15.80 72.41 81.61
CA VAL A 63 -15.21 73.70 81.17
C VAL A 63 -14.23 74.24 82.23
N VAL A 64 -14.56 74.12 83.52
CA VAL A 64 -13.65 74.47 84.63
C VAL A 64 -12.42 73.56 84.63
N ILE A 65 -12.57 72.25 84.40
CA ILE A 65 -11.46 71.30 84.25
C ILE A 65 -10.60 71.65 83.03
N LYS A 66 -11.21 72.04 81.90
CA LYS A 66 -10.48 72.41 80.68
C LYS A 66 -9.77 73.75 80.80
N ALA A 67 -10.37 74.73 81.48
CA ALA A 67 -9.71 75.99 81.85
C ALA A 67 -8.56 75.76 82.84
N ASN A 68 -8.76 74.90 83.86
CA ASN A 68 -7.71 74.49 84.79
C ASN A 68 -6.60 73.68 84.10
N SER A 69 -6.91 72.88 83.07
CA SER A 69 -5.91 72.09 82.33
C SER A 69 -4.96 72.91 81.45
N LYS A 70 -5.31 74.16 81.11
CA LYS A 70 -4.42 75.11 80.42
C LYS A 70 -3.58 75.96 81.37
N VAL A 71 -3.91 75.99 82.67
CA VAL A 71 -3.08 76.57 83.72
C VAL A 71 -2.27 75.44 84.36
N VAL A 72 -1.14 75.13 83.73
CA VAL A 72 -0.27 74.03 84.16
C VAL A 72 0.38 74.37 85.51
N LYS A 73 0.10 73.55 86.53
CA LYS A 73 0.64 73.55 87.91
C LYS A 73 0.32 74.78 88.77
N ALA A 74 -0.80 74.76 89.52
CA ALA A 74 -0.90 75.50 90.79
C ALA A 74 -2.06 75.01 91.66
N ASP A 75 -1.77 74.22 92.70
CA ASP A 75 -2.69 73.87 93.81
C ASP A 75 -3.08 75.09 94.70
N LYS A 76 -2.81 76.32 94.24
CA LYS A 76 -2.82 77.56 95.04
C LYS A 76 -3.75 78.66 94.52
N LEU A 77 -4.71 78.37 93.64
CA LEU A 77 -5.73 79.33 93.20
C LEU A 77 -7.13 78.91 93.69
N LYS A 78 -7.98 79.88 94.07
CA LYS A 78 -9.38 79.65 94.47
C LYS A 78 -10.28 80.48 93.55
N ALA A 79 -10.98 79.82 92.63
CA ALA A 79 -12.00 80.47 91.81
C ALA A 79 -13.31 80.56 92.59
N VAL A 80 -13.90 81.75 92.71
CA VAL A 80 -15.21 81.96 93.35
C VAL A 80 -16.22 82.32 92.27
N LEU A 81 -17.26 81.50 92.11
CA LEU A 81 -18.31 81.68 91.11
C LEU A 81 -19.39 82.64 91.63
N LYS A 82 -19.64 83.75 90.93
CA LYS A 82 -20.81 84.61 91.16
C LYS A 82 -21.73 84.57 89.94
N ILE A 83 -22.94 84.05 90.11
CA ILE A 83 -23.93 83.93 89.02
C ILE A 83 -24.92 85.09 89.12
N THR A 84 -25.10 85.83 88.02
CA THR A 84 -26.17 86.81 87.88
C THR A 84 -26.99 86.44 86.65
N LYS A 85 -28.33 86.36 86.77
CA LYS A 85 -29.23 85.93 85.68
C LYS A 85 -29.81 87.16 84.97
N THR A 86 -29.76 87.19 83.65
CA THR A 86 -30.52 88.12 82.79
C THR A 86 -31.23 87.31 81.71
N GLU A 87 -32.45 87.70 81.35
CA GLU A 87 -33.32 86.95 80.41
C GLU A 87 -32.72 86.85 79.00
N GLY A 88 -32.88 85.68 78.37
CA GLY A 88 -32.56 85.42 76.96
C GLY A 88 -31.34 84.52 76.74
N ASP A 89 -30.18 84.89 77.29
CA ASP A 89 -28.93 84.14 77.19
C ASP A 89 -28.25 84.06 78.57
N VAL A 90 -27.81 82.87 79.00
CA VAL A 90 -27.06 82.71 80.25
C VAL A 90 -25.59 83.07 80.01
N VAL A 91 -25.21 84.33 80.21
CA VAL A 91 -23.80 84.75 80.25
C VAL A 91 -23.26 84.61 81.67
N LYS A 92 -22.24 83.78 81.89
CA LYS A 92 -21.55 83.66 83.18
C LYS A 92 -20.13 84.22 83.08
N THR A 93 -19.72 84.99 84.09
CA THR A 93 -18.35 85.50 84.26
C THR A 93 -17.72 84.85 85.48
N PHE A 94 -16.42 84.52 85.41
CA PHE A 94 -15.64 83.98 86.51
C PHE A 94 -14.57 84.98 86.93
N THR A 95 -14.32 85.13 88.23
CA THR A 95 -13.16 85.87 88.75
C THR A 95 -12.25 84.88 89.46
N VAL A 96 -10.96 84.85 89.08
CA VAL A 96 -9.95 83.99 89.71
C VAL A 96 -9.10 84.82 90.65
N SER A 97 -8.85 84.33 91.87
CA SER A 97 -7.97 84.97 92.85
C SER A 97 -7.06 83.93 93.52
N PRO A 98 -5.86 84.32 93.97
CA PRO A 98 -4.93 83.40 94.65
C PRO A 98 -5.47 82.99 96.02
N LYS A 99 -5.09 81.77 96.44
CA LYS A 99 -5.56 81.09 97.66
C LYS A 99 -4.70 81.43 98.89
N ASP A 100 -3.67 82.27 98.74
CA ASP A 100 -2.63 82.57 99.74
C ASP A 100 -2.46 84.10 99.87
N ASP A 101 -2.49 84.65 101.09
CA ASP A 101 -2.55 86.10 101.38
C ASP A 101 -1.24 86.87 101.07
N ASN A 102 -0.16 86.15 100.71
CA ASN A 102 1.17 86.72 100.47
C ASN A 102 1.46 87.04 98.99
N VAL A 103 0.44 87.06 98.12
CA VAL A 103 0.57 87.45 96.70
C VAL A 103 0.08 88.89 96.53
N THR A 104 1.00 89.85 96.53
CA THR A 104 0.69 91.29 96.61
C THR A 104 0.57 92.01 95.26
N ASP A 105 0.77 91.35 94.12
CA ASP A 105 0.67 92.02 92.83
C ASP A 105 0.14 91.07 91.75
N ILE A 106 -1.19 91.10 91.52
CA ILE A 106 -1.80 90.52 90.31
C ILE A 106 -2.43 91.67 89.54
N LYS A 107 -1.69 92.15 88.53
CA LYS A 107 -2.27 92.99 87.49
C LYS A 107 -3.01 92.07 86.52
N ASN A 108 -4.32 92.28 86.42
CA ASN A 108 -5.26 91.75 85.42
C ASN A 108 -6.17 90.59 85.91
N SER A 109 -7.38 90.94 86.34
CA SER A 109 -8.53 90.03 86.33
C SER A 109 -8.97 89.78 84.89
N VAL A 110 -9.27 88.53 84.52
CA VAL A 110 -9.74 88.15 83.18
C VAL A 110 -11.18 87.66 83.25
N ASP A 111 -12.09 88.36 82.57
CA ASP A 111 -13.48 87.94 82.39
C ASP A 111 -13.59 86.95 81.22
N VAL A 112 -14.00 85.71 81.49
CA VAL A 112 -14.30 84.71 80.44
C VAL A 112 -15.80 84.69 80.18
N LYS A 113 -16.22 84.91 78.92
CA LYS A 113 -17.62 84.79 78.47
C LYS A 113 -17.89 83.39 77.93
N VAL A 114 -18.94 82.75 78.42
CA VAL A 114 -19.52 81.54 77.81
C VAL A 114 -20.92 81.86 77.27
N THR A 115 -21.19 81.53 76.01
CA THR A 115 -22.50 81.70 75.35
C THR A 115 -23.10 80.32 75.11
N ILE A 116 -24.38 80.10 75.45
CA ILE A 116 -25.10 78.83 75.23
C ILE A 116 -26.27 79.11 74.29
N LYS A 117 -26.31 78.46 73.12
CA LYS A 117 -27.43 78.56 72.15
C LYS A 117 -28.30 77.30 72.20
N ALA A 118 -29.63 77.44 72.12
CA ALA A 118 -30.56 76.32 71.99
C ALA A 118 -30.75 75.94 70.50
N GLU A 119 -30.82 74.65 70.17
CA GLU A 119 -31.07 74.16 68.80
C GLU A 119 -32.55 74.25 68.39
N GLU A 120 -32.79 74.49 67.10
CA GLU A 120 -34.11 74.65 66.45
C GLU A 120 -34.88 73.31 66.33
N LYS A 121 -36.22 73.37 66.34
CA LYS A 121 -37.10 72.23 66.03
C LYS A 121 -37.18 72.01 64.51
N TYR A 122 -37.20 70.76 64.06
CA TYR A 122 -37.38 70.39 62.64
C TYR A 122 -38.81 69.88 62.37
N ASN A 123 -39.44 70.31 61.29
CA ASN A 123 -40.79 69.89 60.88
C ASN A 123 -40.71 68.96 59.65
N LEU A 124 -41.43 67.83 59.65
CA LEU A 124 -41.33 66.84 58.55
C LEU A 124 -41.94 67.36 57.23
N ALA A 125 -42.79 68.39 57.29
CA ALA A 125 -43.44 69.00 56.13
C ALA A 125 -42.46 69.69 55.15
N ASP A 126 -41.22 69.95 55.56
CA ASP A 126 -40.19 70.57 54.72
C ASP A 126 -39.54 69.57 53.74
N LEU A 127 -39.83 68.27 53.87
CA LEU A 127 -39.46 67.24 52.89
C LEU A 127 -40.40 67.35 51.68
N LYS A 128 -40.05 68.20 50.72
CA LYS A 128 -40.74 68.28 49.42
C LYS A 128 -40.83 66.90 48.76
N ASP A 129 -41.95 66.64 48.08
CA ASP A 129 -42.29 65.40 47.37
C ASP A 129 -41.07 64.73 46.74
N LEU A 130 -40.59 63.65 47.36
CA LEU A 130 -39.48 62.86 46.84
C LEU A 130 -40.02 61.95 45.74
N THR A 131 -39.75 62.30 44.48
CA THR A 131 -40.12 61.47 43.34
C THR A 131 -38.89 60.69 42.90
N THR A 132 -38.96 59.36 42.89
CA THR A 132 -37.89 58.49 42.36
C THR A 132 -38.48 57.57 41.30
N SER A 133 -37.72 57.32 40.23
CA SER A 133 -38.08 56.40 39.16
C SER A 133 -37.26 55.13 39.32
N VAL A 134 -37.92 53.98 39.35
CA VAL A 134 -37.27 52.67 39.44
C VAL A 134 -37.73 51.85 38.23
N PRO A 135 -36.82 51.45 37.32
CA PRO A 135 -37.19 50.57 36.21
C PRO A 135 -37.47 49.16 36.76
N PHE A 136 -38.66 48.64 36.48
CA PHE A 136 -39.05 47.26 36.84
C PHE A 136 -39.45 46.49 35.58
N GLY A 137 -38.94 45.27 35.46
CA GLY A 137 -39.30 44.30 34.42
C GLY A 137 -39.94 43.02 34.97
N SER A 138 -40.51 43.03 36.17
CA SER A 138 -41.20 41.85 36.71
C SER A 138 -42.37 42.22 37.62
N ASP A 139 -43.46 41.45 37.50
CA ASP A 139 -44.62 41.52 38.40
C ASP A 139 -44.40 40.78 39.73
N ASP A 140 -43.14 40.38 40.03
CA ASP A 140 -42.80 39.68 41.26
C ASP A 140 -42.91 40.62 42.47
N GLU A 141 -43.92 40.37 43.30
CA GLU A 141 -44.22 41.10 44.54
C GLU A 141 -42.99 41.18 45.47
N LYS A 142 -42.08 40.19 45.39
CA LYS A 142 -40.84 40.15 46.17
C LYS A 142 -39.80 41.16 45.68
N GLN A 143 -39.69 41.38 44.36
CA GLN A 143 -38.80 42.40 43.79
C GLN A 143 -39.36 43.81 43.99
N LYS A 144 -40.69 43.98 43.86
CA LYS A 144 -41.38 45.24 44.21
C LYS A 144 -41.10 45.65 45.65
N THR A 145 -41.18 44.70 46.58
CA THR A 145 -40.87 44.93 48.01
C THR A 145 -39.40 45.32 48.23
N ALA A 146 -38.46 44.69 47.50
CA ALA A 146 -37.03 45.00 47.60
C ALA A 146 -36.68 46.40 47.11
N ALA A 147 -37.24 46.86 45.99
CA ALA A 147 -36.95 48.23 45.53
C ALA A 147 -37.70 49.31 46.30
N ILE A 148 -38.89 49.02 46.85
CA ILE A 148 -39.52 49.91 47.85
C ILE A 148 -38.58 50.08 49.05
N ALA A 149 -37.95 49.00 49.53
CA ALA A 149 -36.99 49.09 50.62
C ALA A 149 -35.75 49.94 50.26
N GLU A 150 -35.26 49.87 49.01
CA GLU A 150 -34.12 50.68 48.56
C GLU A 150 -34.50 52.16 48.36
N VAL A 151 -35.72 52.46 47.88
CA VAL A 151 -36.24 53.84 47.80
C VAL A 151 -36.42 54.44 49.20
N VAL A 152 -36.95 53.67 50.15
CA VAL A 152 -37.03 54.08 51.56
C VAL A 152 -35.63 54.30 52.16
N LYS A 153 -34.64 53.50 51.77
CA LYS A 153 -33.24 53.67 52.19
C LYS A 153 -32.60 54.91 51.58
N GLN A 154 -32.87 55.22 50.31
CA GLN A 154 -32.42 56.47 49.67
C GLN A 154 -33.09 57.70 50.28
N ALA A 155 -34.40 57.63 50.55
CA ALA A 155 -35.11 58.68 51.29
C ALA A 155 -34.53 58.87 52.69
N ASN A 156 -34.24 57.79 53.42
CA ASN A 156 -33.54 57.85 54.70
C ASN A 156 -32.13 58.46 54.57
N ASN A 157 -31.36 58.09 53.54
CA ASN A 157 -30.02 58.65 53.33
C ASN A 157 -30.04 60.15 52.99
N ALA A 158 -31.05 60.64 52.26
CA ALA A 158 -31.23 62.07 52.00
C ALA A 158 -31.57 62.86 53.28
N ILE A 159 -32.14 62.21 54.29
CA ILE A 159 -32.52 62.80 55.59
C ILE A 159 -31.36 62.69 56.62
N VAL A 160 -30.47 61.72 56.48
CA VAL A 160 -29.47 61.37 57.50
C VAL A 160 -28.07 61.83 57.09
N THR A 161 -27.69 63.04 57.49
CA THR A 161 -26.27 63.39 57.73
C THR A 161 -25.89 63.36 59.22
N LYS A 162 -26.78 62.90 60.12
CA LYS A 162 -26.50 62.77 61.56
C LYS A 162 -27.17 61.53 62.14
N GLU A 163 -26.38 60.72 62.84
CA GLU A 163 -26.71 59.40 63.38
C GLU A 163 -28.00 59.36 64.20
N ASN A 164 -28.78 58.28 64.02
CA ASN A 164 -29.96 57.84 64.79
C ASN A 164 -31.36 58.30 64.34
N LEU A 165 -31.74 57.97 63.10
CA LEU A 165 -33.15 57.85 62.70
C LEU A 165 -33.43 56.48 62.07
N VAL A 166 -34.04 55.59 62.83
CA VAL A 166 -34.66 54.36 62.30
C VAL A 166 -36.14 54.68 62.08
N ALA A 167 -36.49 55.17 60.89
CA ALA A 167 -37.89 55.30 60.49
C ALA A 167 -38.49 53.89 60.34
N SER A 168 -39.67 53.67 60.91
CA SER A 168 -40.41 52.43 60.75
C SER A 168 -41.89 52.72 60.61
N ILE A 169 -42.51 51.96 59.68
CA ILE A 169 -43.92 51.86 59.28
C ILE A 169 -44.22 52.63 57.97
N VAL A 170 -44.26 51.85 56.88
CA VAL A 170 -44.91 52.20 55.61
C VAL A 170 -46.34 51.66 55.69
N THR A 171 -47.33 52.53 55.81
CA THR A 171 -48.74 52.15 55.62
C THR A 171 -49.15 52.45 54.18
N LYS A 172 -49.58 51.40 53.46
CA LYS A 172 -50.05 51.46 52.08
C LYS A 172 -51.27 52.40 52.00
N VAL A 173 -51.20 53.47 51.19
CA VAL A 173 -52.31 54.42 51.02
C VAL A 173 -53.06 54.16 49.71
N ASP A 174 -52.36 53.81 48.62
CA ASP A 174 -52.91 53.14 47.42
C ASP A 174 -51.77 52.45 46.62
N GLN A 175 -52.06 51.85 45.44
CA GLN A 175 -51.12 51.05 44.64
C GLN A 175 -49.75 51.71 44.36
N ASN A 176 -49.63 53.05 44.37
CA ASN A 176 -48.36 53.76 44.06
C ASN A 176 -47.97 54.86 45.07
N LYS A 177 -48.64 54.93 46.23
CA LYS A 177 -48.40 55.96 47.26
C LYS A 177 -48.18 55.37 48.65
N PHE A 178 -47.11 55.83 49.30
CA PHE A 178 -46.67 55.36 50.60
C PHE A 178 -46.56 56.52 51.59
N GLU A 179 -47.18 56.39 52.77
CA GLU A 179 -47.02 57.35 53.85
C GLU A 179 -45.83 56.95 54.74
N VAL A 180 -44.91 57.90 54.99
CA VAL A 180 -43.78 57.73 55.90
C VAL A 180 -44.03 58.59 57.14
N LYS A 181 -43.97 57.96 58.32
CA LYS A 181 -44.12 58.62 59.64
C LYS A 181 -42.84 58.50 60.45
N ALA A 182 -42.56 59.51 61.28
CA ALA A 182 -41.54 59.40 62.32
C ALA A 182 -41.95 58.32 63.34
N LYS A 183 -40.96 57.56 63.83
CA LYS A 183 -41.19 56.53 64.86
C LYS A 183 -41.62 57.19 66.17
N GLU A 184 -42.66 56.67 66.81
CA GLU A 184 -43.09 57.14 68.14
C GLU A 184 -41.91 57.16 69.13
N ASN A 185 -41.78 58.27 69.87
CA ASN A 185 -40.75 58.60 70.87
C ASN A 185 -39.56 59.49 70.44
N ILE A 186 -39.56 60.07 69.24
CA ILE A 186 -38.58 61.14 68.90
C ILE A 186 -39.19 62.51 69.22
N LYS A 187 -38.78 63.13 70.35
CA LYS A 187 -39.41 64.34 70.91
C LYS A 187 -39.27 65.65 70.11
N ASN A 188 -38.59 65.64 68.96
CA ASN A 188 -38.25 66.84 68.18
C ASN A 188 -38.64 66.77 66.68
N ILE A 189 -39.49 65.82 66.28
CA ILE A 189 -39.95 65.66 64.89
C ILE A 189 -41.46 65.38 64.89
N GLU A 190 -42.26 66.24 64.24
CA GLU A 190 -43.70 66.04 64.01
C GLU A 190 -44.00 66.16 62.49
N GLY A 191 -44.89 65.30 61.97
CA GLY A 191 -45.36 65.31 60.58
C GLY A 191 -45.37 63.94 59.89
N SER A 192 -46.10 63.81 58.76
CA SER A 192 -46.01 62.71 57.81
C SER A 192 -45.81 63.25 56.39
N THR A 193 -45.15 62.47 55.52
CA THR A 193 -45.00 62.80 54.09
C THR A 193 -45.45 61.64 53.20
N ILE A 194 -45.91 61.94 51.99
CA ILE A 194 -46.36 60.96 51.00
C ILE A 194 -45.27 60.84 49.93
N VAL A 195 -44.77 59.62 49.75
CA VAL A 195 -43.87 59.26 48.64
C VAL A 195 -44.73 58.69 47.52
N THR A 196 -44.66 59.30 46.34
CA THR A 196 -45.32 58.80 45.12
C THR A 196 -44.29 58.15 44.22
N ILE A 197 -44.53 56.90 43.81
CA ILE A 197 -43.69 56.19 42.85
C ILE A 197 -44.39 56.20 41.49
N THR A 198 -43.70 56.69 40.46
CA THR A 198 -44.17 56.61 39.08
C THR A 198 -43.49 55.42 38.40
N ILE A 199 -44.28 54.45 37.95
CA ILE A 199 -43.81 53.28 37.18
C ILE A 199 -43.93 53.64 35.69
N ASN A 200 -42.82 53.62 34.95
CA ASN A 200 -42.81 53.83 33.50
C ASN A 200 -42.84 52.47 32.77
N ASP A 201 -43.93 52.16 32.08
CA ASP A 201 -44.12 50.95 31.26
C ASP A 201 -43.48 51.09 29.85
N GLU A 202 -42.18 51.33 29.76
CA GLU A 202 -41.45 51.18 28.48
C GLU A 202 -40.54 49.95 28.54
N ASN A 203 -41.16 48.76 28.44
CA ASN A 203 -40.45 47.51 28.16
C ASN A 203 -39.97 47.54 26.69
N GLN A 204 -38.74 47.98 26.42
CA GLN A 204 -38.09 47.65 25.16
C GLN A 204 -37.67 46.18 25.20
N LYS A 205 -38.45 45.31 24.57
CA LYS A 205 -38.04 43.92 24.32
C LYS A 205 -36.82 43.93 23.40
N THR A 206 -35.88 43.02 23.65
CA THR A 206 -34.70 42.88 22.78
C THR A 206 -35.06 41.95 21.60
N PRO A 207 -34.82 42.35 20.34
CA PRO A 207 -34.97 41.45 19.22
C PRO A 207 -34.12 40.18 19.39
N LEU A 208 -34.71 39.01 19.20
CA LEU A 208 -34.06 37.73 19.48
C LEU A 208 -32.77 37.53 18.66
N GLY A 209 -32.75 38.06 17.42
CA GLY A 209 -31.54 38.05 16.58
C GLY A 209 -30.36 38.84 17.15
N ASP A 210 -30.62 39.91 17.92
CA ASP A 210 -29.58 40.72 18.56
C ASP A 210 -29.13 40.13 19.91
N ALA A 211 -29.95 39.26 20.50
CA ALA A 211 -29.70 38.64 21.80
C ALA A 211 -28.89 37.34 21.72
N ILE A 212 -28.71 36.77 20.53
CA ILE A 212 -28.05 35.47 20.28
C ILE A 212 -26.67 35.68 19.68
N THR A 213 -25.68 34.99 20.26
CA THR A 213 -24.27 35.11 19.86
C THR A 213 -23.87 34.26 18.65
N GLU A 214 -24.59 33.18 18.37
CA GLU A 214 -24.29 32.24 17.29
C GLU A 214 -25.57 31.58 16.77
N THR A 215 -25.75 31.55 15.45
CA THR A 215 -26.95 31.01 14.79
C THR A 215 -26.68 29.73 13.99
N ASN A 216 -25.45 29.22 14.00
CA ASN A 216 -25.08 27.99 13.29
C ASN A 216 -24.77 26.88 14.29
N MET A 217 -25.49 25.76 14.22
CA MET A 217 -25.27 24.58 15.07
C MET A 217 -24.14 23.67 14.56
N GLY A 218 -23.60 23.95 13.36
CA GLY A 218 -22.55 23.16 12.74
C GLY A 218 -23.07 21.91 12.02
N ILE A 219 -22.24 20.86 11.98
CA ILE A 219 -22.55 19.57 11.36
C ILE A 219 -23.13 18.64 12.43
N LEU A 220 -24.30 18.07 12.16
CA LEU A 220 -25.05 17.20 13.07
C LEU A 220 -25.24 15.82 12.45
N ASP A 221 -25.15 14.74 13.23
CA ASP A 221 -25.32 13.36 12.72
C ASP A 221 -26.75 13.05 12.26
N LYS A 222 -27.72 13.86 12.69
CA LYS A 222 -29.13 13.74 12.33
C LYS A 222 -29.84 15.09 12.48
N LYS A 223 -31.00 15.23 11.85
CA LYS A 223 -31.86 16.40 11.99
C LYS A 223 -32.18 16.68 13.48
N PRO A 224 -31.96 17.90 13.99
CA PRO A 224 -32.21 18.24 15.39
C PRO A 224 -33.70 18.29 15.70
N THR A 225 -34.06 18.04 16.97
CA THR A 225 -35.43 18.20 17.48
C THR A 225 -35.68 19.63 17.94
N GLU A 226 -36.95 20.01 18.18
CA GLU A 226 -37.32 21.33 18.73
C GLU A 226 -36.59 21.63 20.05
N GLU A 227 -36.46 20.61 20.91
CA GLU A 227 -35.73 20.70 22.17
C GLU A 227 -34.25 21.01 21.94
N ASN A 228 -33.60 20.34 20.98
CA ASN A 228 -32.18 20.58 20.68
C ASN A 228 -31.92 21.98 20.12
N VAL A 229 -32.84 22.48 19.27
CA VAL A 229 -32.74 23.84 18.72
C VAL A 229 -32.95 24.87 19.84
N LEU A 230 -33.92 24.66 20.73
CA LEU A 230 -34.19 25.58 21.83
C LEU A 230 -33.07 25.60 22.87
N GLU A 231 -32.50 24.43 23.19
CA GLU A 231 -31.32 24.30 24.06
C GLU A 231 -30.12 25.06 23.46
N PHE A 232 -29.88 24.89 22.16
CA PHE A 232 -28.84 25.65 21.46
C PHE A 232 -29.08 27.15 21.57
N VAL A 233 -30.28 27.63 21.23
CA VAL A 233 -30.60 29.07 21.32
C VAL A 233 -30.40 29.60 22.73
N ASN A 234 -30.92 28.90 23.75
CA ASN A 234 -30.76 29.31 25.15
C ASN A 234 -29.29 29.34 25.60
N SER A 235 -28.46 28.40 25.13
CA SER A 235 -27.02 28.40 25.40
C SER A 235 -26.27 29.59 24.80
N LYS A 236 -26.85 30.25 23.78
CA LYS A 236 -26.24 31.35 23.03
C LYS A 236 -26.82 32.72 23.35
N LEU A 237 -27.83 32.79 24.22
CA LEU A 237 -28.39 34.04 24.70
C LEU A 237 -27.41 34.78 25.62
N ILE A 238 -27.24 36.08 25.39
CA ILE A 238 -26.30 36.91 26.15
C ILE A 238 -26.77 37.12 27.61
N ASN A 239 -28.09 37.10 27.88
CA ASN A 239 -28.66 37.38 29.20
C ASN A 239 -30.05 36.75 29.43
N GLY A 240 -30.12 35.49 29.83
CA GLY A 240 -31.36 34.83 30.25
C GLY A 240 -31.70 33.59 29.43
N GLU A 241 -32.90 33.07 29.62
CA GLU A 241 -33.45 31.93 28.89
C GLU A 241 -34.79 32.35 28.27
N LEU A 242 -35.09 31.88 27.06
CA LEU A 242 -36.45 31.85 26.54
C LEU A 242 -37.24 30.85 27.40
N THR A 243 -38.25 31.34 28.13
CA THR A 243 -39.14 30.47 28.92
C THR A 243 -40.47 30.28 28.21
N ILE A 244 -40.93 29.02 28.23
CA ILE A 244 -42.21 28.43 27.78
C ILE A 244 -43.03 29.27 26.78
N GLY A 245 -43.07 28.79 25.53
CA GLY A 245 -44.01 29.27 24.50
C GLY A 245 -43.36 29.80 23.23
N ALA A 246 -42.03 29.76 23.10
CA ALA A 246 -41.35 30.02 21.83
C ALA A 246 -41.77 28.97 20.79
N THR A 247 -42.06 29.39 19.56
CA THR A 247 -42.39 28.47 18.47
C THR A 247 -41.13 28.20 17.66
N VAL A 248 -40.81 26.92 17.46
CA VAL A 248 -39.68 26.46 16.64
C VAL A 248 -40.25 25.80 15.39
N ASP A 249 -40.01 26.40 14.21
CA ASP A 249 -40.38 25.82 12.92
C ASP A 249 -39.15 25.19 12.25
N ILE A 250 -39.09 23.85 12.22
CA ILE A 250 -37.92 23.09 11.78
C ILE A 250 -38.05 22.65 10.30
N GLN A 251 -37.15 23.17 9.48
CA GLN A 251 -36.93 22.76 8.09
C GLN A 251 -35.78 21.73 7.98
N GLU A 252 -35.33 21.42 6.77
CA GLU A 252 -34.32 20.38 6.54
C GLU A 252 -32.95 20.73 7.15
N ASN A 253 -32.47 21.96 6.89
CA ASN A 253 -31.15 22.46 7.30
C ASN A 253 -31.23 23.76 8.13
N SER A 254 -32.41 24.08 8.64
CA SER A 254 -32.63 25.30 9.42
C SER A 254 -33.88 25.22 10.30
N ALA A 255 -33.94 26.05 11.33
CA ALA A 255 -35.14 26.27 12.13
C ALA A 255 -35.34 27.76 12.36
N THR A 256 -36.59 28.21 12.33
CA THR A 256 -36.94 29.58 12.77
C THR A 256 -37.45 29.50 14.20
N VAL A 257 -36.76 30.15 15.13
CA VAL A 257 -37.18 30.27 16.53
C VAL A 257 -37.80 31.64 16.73
N THR A 258 -39.07 31.68 17.15
CA THR A 258 -39.80 32.92 17.37
C THR A 258 -40.11 33.08 18.86
N ALA A 259 -39.74 34.22 19.44
CA ALA A 259 -40.07 34.55 20.81
C ALA A 259 -41.60 34.65 20.98
N ASN A 260 -42.12 34.15 22.11
CA ASN A 260 -43.56 34.26 22.38
C ASN A 260 -43.96 35.74 22.47
N THR A 261 -45.15 36.10 21.99
CA THR A 261 -45.69 37.46 22.14
C THR A 261 -45.83 37.89 23.61
N GLU A 262 -45.98 36.94 24.52
CA GLU A 262 -46.05 37.12 25.98
C GLU A 262 -44.66 37.13 26.65
N ASP A 263 -43.57 36.83 25.92
CA ASP A 263 -42.20 36.93 26.46
C ASP A 263 -41.90 38.40 26.78
N LEU A 264 -41.53 38.66 28.03
CA LEU A 264 -41.29 40.02 28.54
C LEU A 264 -39.89 40.56 28.20
N LYS A 265 -38.98 39.69 27.72
CA LYS A 265 -37.57 40.01 27.47
C LYS A 265 -37.25 40.09 25.99
N TYR A 266 -37.78 39.16 25.19
CA TYR A 266 -37.41 39.01 23.79
C TYR A 266 -38.59 39.19 22.83
N GLU A 267 -38.31 39.70 21.64
CA GLU A 267 -39.29 39.79 20.54
C GLU A 267 -38.69 39.36 19.20
N GLY A 268 -39.55 39.09 18.22
CA GLY A 268 -39.13 38.70 16.88
C GLY A 268 -38.65 37.25 16.79
N SER A 269 -37.92 36.95 15.72
CA SER A 269 -37.49 35.60 15.37
C SER A 269 -36.03 35.56 14.94
N VAL A 270 -35.41 34.40 15.09
CA VAL A 270 -34.05 34.12 14.62
C VAL A 270 -34.05 32.86 13.75
N LEU A 271 -33.23 32.87 12.69
CA LEU A 271 -32.99 31.70 11.86
C LEU A 271 -31.74 30.97 12.38
N ILE A 272 -31.89 29.71 12.75
CA ILE A 272 -30.82 28.80 13.14
C ILE A 272 -30.54 27.86 11.98
N THR A 273 -29.27 27.61 11.65
CA THR A 273 -28.87 26.75 10.53
C THR A 273 -27.99 25.59 10.99
N TRP A 274 -28.04 24.46 10.27
CA TRP A 274 -27.15 23.31 10.46
C TRP A 274 -26.93 22.57 9.15
N THR A 275 -25.96 21.67 9.13
CA THR A 275 -25.78 20.66 8.08
C THR A 275 -25.96 19.28 8.70
N VAL A 276 -26.80 18.43 8.11
CA VAL A 276 -26.87 17.02 8.54
C VAL A 276 -25.77 16.23 7.83
N ALA A 277 -24.91 15.56 8.58
CA ALA A 277 -23.90 14.66 8.04
C ALA A 277 -24.60 13.51 7.29
N VAL A 278 -24.29 13.37 6.01
CA VAL A 278 -24.72 12.18 5.25
C VAL A 278 -23.75 11.07 5.64
N PRO A 279 -24.23 9.94 6.21
CA PRO A 279 -23.34 8.83 6.51
C PRO A 279 -22.72 8.33 5.20
N ALA A 280 -21.40 8.26 5.16
CA ALA A 280 -20.68 7.77 3.99
C ALA A 280 -21.07 6.30 3.72
N THR A 281 -21.31 5.96 2.46
CA THR A 281 -21.74 4.61 2.07
C THR A 281 -20.51 3.71 1.90
N ASP A 282 -20.52 2.50 2.46
CA ASP A 282 -19.42 1.55 2.26
C ASP A 282 -19.45 1.01 0.82
N ILE A 283 -18.32 1.07 0.11
CA ILE A 283 -18.20 0.56 -1.26
C ILE A 283 -18.49 -0.94 -1.34
N ALA A 284 -18.20 -1.72 -0.29
CA ALA A 284 -18.56 -3.14 -0.22
C ALA A 284 -20.08 -3.36 -0.22
N ASP A 285 -20.88 -2.33 0.11
CA ASP A 285 -22.33 -2.36 -0.03
C ASP A 285 -22.83 -2.13 -1.45
N LEU A 286 -22.00 -1.55 -2.31
CA LEU A 286 -22.35 -1.21 -3.70
C LEU A 286 -21.78 -2.21 -4.71
N ILE A 287 -20.56 -2.70 -4.49
CA ILE A 287 -19.88 -3.68 -5.36
C ILE A 287 -20.11 -5.09 -4.79
N LYS A 288 -21.08 -5.80 -5.35
CA LYS A 288 -21.48 -7.16 -4.94
C LYS A 288 -20.85 -8.26 -5.79
N THR A 289 -20.67 -8.01 -7.08
CA THR A 289 -20.00 -8.90 -8.02
C THR A 289 -18.52 -8.52 -8.10
N THR A 290 -17.65 -9.35 -7.55
CA THR A 290 -16.20 -9.11 -7.48
C THR A 290 -15.40 -9.92 -8.51
N ALA A 291 -15.98 -10.97 -9.08
CA ALA A 291 -15.37 -11.71 -10.18
C ALA A 291 -15.73 -11.04 -11.51
N LEU A 292 -14.74 -10.42 -12.16
CA LEU A 292 -14.93 -9.62 -13.37
C LEU A 292 -14.93 -10.44 -14.66
N GLY A 293 -14.55 -11.72 -14.57
CA GLY A 293 -14.42 -12.63 -15.70
C GLY A 293 -13.04 -12.54 -16.34
N GLU A 294 -13.00 -12.66 -17.66
CA GLU A 294 -11.77 -12.77 -18.44
C GLU A 294 -11.47 -11.48 -19.21
N PHE A 295 -10.20 -11.07 -19.22
CA PHE A 295 -9.66 -10.00 -20.06
C PHE A 295 -8.66 -10.58 -21.06
N GLY A 296 -8.51 -9.98 -22.25
CA GLY A 296 -7.55 -10.45 -23.26
C GLY A 296 -6.08 -10.11 -22.95
N GLU A 297 -5.85 -9.18 -22.04
CA GLU A 297 -4.54 -8.81 -21.51
C GLU A 297 -4.72 -8.25 -20.09
N THR A 298 -3.66 -7.77 -19.44
CA THR A 298 -3.80 -7.12 -18.13
C THR A 298 -4.59 -5.80 -18.28
N PRO A 299 -5.79 -5.68 -17.68
CA PRO A 299 -6.63 -4.51 -17.88
C PRO A 299 -6.06 -3.26 -17.19
N SER A 300 -6.35 -2.10 -17.75
CA SER A 300 -6.14 -0.80 -17.11
C SER A 300 -7.16 -0.55 -15.99
N GLU A 301 -6.88 0.43 -15.11
CA GLU A 301 -7.81 0.84 -14.04
C GLU A 301 -9.19 1.22 -14.59
N GLN A 302 -9.23 1.86 -15.76
CA GLN A 302 -10.47 2.29 -16.40
C GLN A 302 -11.27 1.11 -16.96
N GLU A 303 -10.60 0.08 -17.49
CA GLU A 303 -11.25 -1.16 -17.95
C GLU A 303 -11.77 -2.00 -16.78
N VAL A 304 -11.00 -2.09 -15.69
CA VAL A 304 -11.45 -2.71 -14.44
C VAL A 304 -12.71 -2.00 -13.94
N TRP A 305 -12.70 -0.67 -13.87
CA TRP A 305 -13.87 0.10 -13.45
C TRP A 305 -15.07 -0.09 -14.37
N ALA A 306 -14.88 -0.01 -15.68
CA ALA A 306 -15.96 -0.20 -16.65
C ALA A 306 -16.65 -1.56 -16.45
N LYS A 307 -15.86 -2.61 -16.19
CA LYS A 307 -16.38 -3.96 -15.93
C LYS A 307 -17.10 -4.06 -14.59
N VAL A 308 -16.57 -3.42 -13.55
CA VAL A 308 -17.23 -3.34 -12.23
C VAL A 308 -18.57 -2.62 -12.33
N ALA A 309 -18.61 -1.47 -13.01
CA ALA A 309 -19.82 -0.67 -13.19
C ALA A 309 -20.89 -1.43 -13.99
N ASP A 310 -20.49 -2.17 -15.02
CA ASP A 310 -21.38 -3.04 -15.82
C ASP A 310 -21.95 -4.18 -14.98
N LEU A 311 -21.09 -4.96 -14.29
CA LEU A 311 -21.50 -6.12 -13.50
C LEU A 311 -22.28 -5.77 -12.23
N ASN A 312 -22.16 -4.54 -11.76
CA ASN A 312 -22.83 -4.03 -10.56
C ASN A 312 -23.83 -2.92 -10.89
N ALA A 313 -24.28 -2.78 -12.15
CA ALA A 313 -25.14 -1.67 -12.58
C ALA A 313 -26.43 -1.51 -11.75
N ALA A 314 -26.94 -2.59 -11.15
CA ALA A 314 -28.12 -2.57 -10.29
C ALA A 314 -27.86 -2.10 -8.84
N THR A 315 -26.61 -2.13 -8.38
CA THR A 315 -26.22 -1.85 -6.98
C THR A 315 -25.20 -0.73 -6.83
N ILE A 316 -24.51 -0.33 -7.90
CA ILE A 316 -23.41 0.65 -7.89
C ILE A 316 -23.88 2.06 -7.44
N GLY A 317 -25.16 2.38 -7.60
CA GLY A 317 -25.75 3.63 -7.14
C GLY A 317 -25.12 4.85 -7.82
N GLU A 318 -24.76 5.85 -7.02
CA GLU A 318 -24.09 7.09 -7.47
C GLU A 318 -22.56 6.98 -7.49
N LEU A 319 -21.98 5.83 -7.13
CA LEU A 319 -20.52 5.65 -7.11
C LEU A 319 -19.96 5.73 -8.54
N THR A 320 -19.04 6.66 -8.78
CA THR A 320 -18.38 6.86 -10.07
C THR A 320 -16.88 6.54 -10.00
N PHE A 321 -16.18 6.57 -11.16
CA PHE A 321 -14.74 6.35 -11.20
C PHE A 321 -13.96 7.40 -10.38
N ASP A 322 -14.44 8.65 -10.36
CA ASP A 322 -13.80 9.75 -9.64
C ASP A 322 -13.91 9.60 -8.11
N ASP A 323 -14.82 8.74 -7.63
CA ASP A 323 -15.03 8.45 -6.21
C ASP A 323 -14.11 7.37 -5.65
N VAL A 324 -13.30 6.72 -6.50
CA VAL A 324 -12.49 5.56 -6.12
C VAL A 324 -11.03 5.68 -6.52
N THR A 325 -10.18 4.94 -5.82
CA THR A 325 -8.80 4.64 -6.24
C THR A 325 -8.70 3.15 -6.50
N ILE A 326 -8.13 2.77 -7.64
CA ILE A 326 -7.97 1.37 -8.05
C ILE A 326 -6.49 1.02 -8.05
N VAL A 327 -6.10 -0.03 -7.34
CA VAL A 327 -4.72 -0.52 -7.32
C VAL A 327 -4.69 -1.94 -7.86
N ILE A 328 -4.07 -2.12 -9.02
CA ILE A 328 -3.95 -3.41 -9.70
C ILE A 328 -2.71 -4.16 -9.18
N THR A 329 -2.85 -5.45 -8.90
CA THR A 329 -1.74 -6.33 -8.46
C THR A 329 -1.97 -7.74 -8.98
N GLY A 330 -1.38 -8.07 -10.12
CA GLY A 330 -1.63 -9.34 -10.81
C GLY A 330 -3.05 -9.39 -11.37
N GLU A 331 -3.73 -10.54 -11.24
CA GLU A 331 -5.09 -10.76 -11.74
C GLU A 331 -6.20 -10.28 -10.77
N LYS A 332 -5.88 -9.22 -10.01
CA LYS A 332 -6.81 -8.64 -9.04
C LYS A 332 -6.55 -7.15 -8.84
N ALA A 333 -7.57 -6.44 -8.38
CA ALA A 333 -7.48 -5.03 -8.02
C ALA A 333 -8.17 -4.76 -6.69
N LYS A 334 -7.62 -3.82 -5.93
CA LYS A 334 -8.28 -3.25 -4.75
C LYS A 334 -8.89 -1.90 -5.12
N ILE A 335 -10.20 -1.76 -4.95
CA ILE A 335 -10.95 -0.53 -5.16
C ILE A 335 -11.24 0.09 -3.80
N SER A 336 -10.78 1.30 -3.54
CA SER A 336 -10.92 1.99 -2.24
C SER A 336 -11.59 3.35 -2.43
N ALA A 337 -12.33 3.81 -1.42
CA ALA A 337 -12.98 5.11 -1.45
C ALA A 337 -11.96 6.24 -1.53
N ALA A 338 -12.19 7.20 -2.43
CA ALA A 338 -11.39 8.40 -2.60
C ALA A 338 -12.17 9.69 -2.25
N SER A 339 -13.51 9.67 -2.30
CA SER A 339 -14.36 10.81 -1.92
C SER A 339 -14.98 10.64 -0.53
N GLU A 340 -15.33 11.74 0.12
CA GLU A 340 -15.88 11.77 1.50
C GLU A 340 -17.29 11.14 1.61
N SER A 341 -17.98 10.94 0.48
CA SER A 341 -19.31 10.33 0.42
C SER A 341 -19.28 8.81 0.54
N PHE A 342 -18.10 8.19 0.42
CA PHE A 342 -17.92 6.75 0.47
C PHE A 342 -16.84 6.31 1.46
N THR A 343 -16.93 5.08 1.95
CA THR A 343 -15.92 4.47 2.82
C THR A 343 -15.60 3.04 2.36
N GLY A 344 -14.59 2.43 2.98
CA GLY A 344 -14.26 1.03 2.76
C GLY A 344 -13.45 0.75 1.50
N SER A 345 -13.30 -0.54 1.20
CA SER A 345 -12.60 -1.03 0.02
C SER A 345 -13.07 -2.44 -0.34
N VAL A 346 -13.06 -2.77 -1.64
CA VAL A 346 -13.40 -4.10 -2.14
C VAL A 346 -12.25 -4.65 -3.01
N GLU A 347 -12.00 -5.95 -2.94
CA GLU A 347 -11.07 -6.64 -3.86
C GLU A 347 -11.90 -7.29 -4.97
N VAL A 348 -11.47 -7.10 -6.22
CA VAL A 348 -12.05 -7.70 -7.42
C VAL A 348 -11.00 -8.53 -8.13
N THR A 349 -11.42 -9.61 -8.78
CA THR A 349 -10.54 -10.59 -9.44
C THR A 349 -10.95 -10.83 -10.88
N TRP A 350 -9.98 -11.19 -11.73
CA TRP A 350 -10.22 -11.60 -13.12
C TRP A 350 -9.24 -12.71 -13.52
N THR A 351 -9.32 -13.15 -14.76
CA THR A 351 -8.30 -13.99 -15.42
C THR A 351 -7.83 -13.29 -16.69
N VAL A 352 -6.57 -13.47 -17.07
CA VAL A 352 -6.07 -12.98 -18.36
C VAL A 352 -5.99 -14.14 -19.37
N ALA A 353 -6.73 -14.03 -20.46
CA ALA A 353 -6.64 -14.94 -21.60
C ALA A 353 -5.27 -14.78 -22.23
N VAL A 354 -4.37 -15.75 -22.08
CA VAL A 354 -3.14 -15.75 -22.88
C VAL A 354 -3.51 -16.29 -24.26
N PRO A 355 -3.41 -15.47 -25.33
CA PRO A 355 -3.70 -15.98 -26.67
C PRO A 355 -2.73 -17.11 -26.99
N ALA A 356 -3.28 -18.27 -27.35
CA ALA A 356 -2.49 -19.43 -27.72
C ALA A 356 -1.60 -19.10 -28.93
N THR A 357 -0.32 -19.46 -28.86
CA THR A 357 0.64 -19.17 -29.93
C THR A 357 0.49 -20.18 -31.07
N ASP A 358 0.36 -19.74 -32.32
CA ASP A 358 0.29 -20.66 -33.45
C ASP A 358 1.67 -21.29 -33.70
N ILE A 359 1.77 -22.61 -33.74
CA ILE A 359 3.05 -23.30 -33.93
C ILE A 359 3.67 -23.04 -35.31
N THR A 360 2.89 -22.59 -36.30
CA THR A 360 3.41 -22.13 -37.60
C THR A 360 4.23 -20.84 -37.47
N ASP A 361 4.07 -20.10 -36.36
CA ASP A 361 4.91 -18.97 -36.01
C ASP A 361 6.24 -19.36 -35.35
N LEU A 362 6.32 -20.59 -34.83
CA LEU A 362 7.50 -21.10 -34.13
C LEU A 362 8.37 -21.99 -35.03
N ILE A 363 7.75 -22.84 -35.86
CA ILE A 363 8.43 -23.80 -36.74
C ILE A 363 8.51 -23.21 -38.15
N LYS A 364 9.65 -22.59 -38.48
CA LYS A 364 9.90 -21.94 -39.77
C LYS A 364 10.68 -22.83 -40.74
N THR A 365 11.60 -23.64 -40.22
CA THR A 365 12.35 -24.64 -40.99
C THR A 365 11.62 -25.98 -40.89
N THR A 366 11.08 -26.44 -42.01
CA THR A 366 10.28 -27.68 -42.10
C THR A 366 11.01 -28.84 -42.79
N ALA A 367 12.12 -28.57 -43.48
CA ALA A 367 12.99 -29.61 -44.04
C ALA A 367 14.02 -30.03 -42.99
N LEU A 368 13.90 -31.26 -42.49
CA LEU A 368 14.72 -31.77 -41.38
C LEU A 368 16.07 -32.37 -41.83
N GLY A 369 16.23 -32.57 -43.14
CA GLY A 369 17.41 -33.21 -43.72
C GLY A 369 17.26 -34.72 -43.80
N GLU A 370 18.38 -35.42 -43.62
CA GLU A 370 18.50 -36.87 -43.83
C GLU A 370 18.59 -37.61 -42.49
N PHE A 371 17.88 -38.72 -42.37
CA PHE A 371 17.97 -39.68 -41.26
C PHE A 371 18.46 -41.04 -41.79
N GLY A 372 19.16 -41.82 -40.95
CA GLY A 372 19.64 -43.15 -41.35
C GLY A 372 18.56 -44.23 -41.43
N GLU A 373 17.43 -44.00 -40.77
CA GLU A 373 16.22 -44.82 -40.83
C GLU A 373 14.99 -43.93 -40.61
N THR A 374 13.78 -44.49 -40.52
CA THR A 374 12.58 -43.68 -40.21
C THR A 374 12.69 -43.17 -38.76
N PRO A 375 12.75 -41.84 -38.54
CA PRO A 375 12.92 -41.29 -37.19
C PRO A 375 11.66 -41.48 -36.35
N SER A 376 11.86 -41.61 -35.03
CA SER A 376 10.80 -41.57 -34.02
C SER A 376 10.21 -40.16 -33.85
N GLU A 377 9.05 -40.05 -33.22
CA GLU A 377 8.40 -38.75 -32.93
C GLU A 377 9.32 -37.82 -32.13
N GLN A 378 10.07 -38.37 -31.15
CA GLN A 378 11.01 -37.60 -30.34
C GLN A 378 12.18 -37.10 -31.20
N GLU A 379 12.77 -37.94 -32.06
CA GLU A 379 13.86 -37.53 -32.94
C GLU A 379 13.43 -36.46 -33.95
N ILE A 380 12.20 -36.55 -34.47
CA ILE A 380 11.61 -35.51 -35.32
C ILE A 380 11.51 -34.20 -34.54
N PHE A 381 10.97 -34.22 -33.32
CA PHE A 381 10.84 -33.01 -32.50
C PHE A 381 12.20 -32.41 -32.13
N ASP A 382 13.15 -33.23 -31.70
CA ASP A 382 14.50 -32.79 -31.34
C ASP A 382 15.17 -32.11 -32.53
N LYS A 383 15.00 -32.66 -33.74
CA LYS A 383 15.54 -32.05 -34.97
C LYS A 383 14.84 -30.74 -35.34
N VAL A 384 13.52 -30.68 -35.16
CA VAL A 384 12.75 -29.43 -35.32
C VAL A 384 13.24 -28.36 -34.34
N ALA A 385 13.41 -28.71 -33.07
CA ALA A 385 13.91 -27.80 -32.03
C ALA A 385 15.33 -27.32 -32.32
N GLU A 386 16.21 -28.21 -32.81
CA GLU A 386 17.56 -27.86 -33.26
C GLU A 386 17.53 -26.84 -34.41
N LEU A 387 16.75 -27.12 -35.46
CA LEU A 387 16.70 -26.28 -36.67
C LEU A 387 15.94 -24.96 -36.49
N ASN A 388 15.09 -24.88 -35.46
CA ASN A 388 14.28 -23.71 -35.14
C ASN A 388 14.67 -23.11 -33.77
N ALA A 389 15.88 -23.34 -33.28
CA ALA A 389 16.31 -22.96 -31.92
C ALA A 389 16.10 -21.47 -31.56
N THR A 390 16.06 -20.57 -32.55
CA THR A 390 15.82 -19.14 -32.34
C THR A 390 14.35 -18.73 -32.33
N THR A 391 13.44 -19.58 -32.84
CA THR A 391 12.01 -19.30 -32.98
C THR A 391 11.12 -20.26 -32.22
N ILE A 392 11.62 -21.44 -31.80
CA ILE A 392 10.85 -22.50 -31.15
C ILE A 392 10.25 -22.07 -29.80
N GLY A 393 10.84 -21.07 -29.14
CA GLY A 393 10.32 -20.47 -27.92
C GLY A 393 10.22 -21.48 -26.77
N GLU A 394 9.06 -21.48 -26.09
CA GLU A 394 8.77 -22.39 -24.98
C GLU A 394 8.09 -23.71 -25.43
N LEU A 395 7.94 -23.94 -26.74
CA LEU A 395 7.31 -25.16 -27.25
C LEU A 395 8.14 -26.39 -26.88
N THR A 396 7.54 -27.34 -26.17
CA THR A 396 8.17 -28.62 -25.80
C THR A 396 7.50 -29.80 -26.49
N PHE A 397 8.12 -30.98 -26.41
CA PHE A 397 7.53 -32.21 -26.98
C PHE A 397 6.15 -32.53 -26.36
N GLY A 398 5.93 -32.18 -25.08
CA GLY A 398 4.65 -32.39 -24.41
C GLY A 398 3.51 -31.49 -24.93
N ASP A 399 3.84 -30.44 -25.67
CA ASP A 399 2.87 -29.49 -26.23
C ASP A 399 2.35 -29.88 -27.61
N VAL A 400 2.85 -30.97 -28.19
CA VAL A 400 2.54 -31.38 -29.56
C VAL A 400 2.15 -32.84 -29.69
N THR A 401 1.45 -33.15 -30.78
CA THR A 401 1.26 -34.50 -31.30
C THR A 401 1.91 -34.59 -32.68
N ILE A 402 2.58 -35.70 -32.97
CA ILE A 402 3.32 -35.90 -34.22
C ILE A 402 2.75 -37.12 -34.94
N ALA A 403 2.22 -36.92 -36.14
CA ALA A 403 1.69 -37.99 -36.98
C ALA A 403 2.62 -38.24 -38.17
N ILE A 404 3.33 -39.37 -38.16
CA ILE A 404 4.29 -39.76 -39.21
C ILE A 404 3.55 -40.43 -40.37
N THR A 405 3.89 -40.06 -41.61
CA THR A 405 3.34 -40.68 -42.83
C THR A 405 4.39 -40.67 -43.94
N GLY A 406 5.15 -41.77 -44.08
CA GLY A 406 6.28 -41.83 -45.00
C GLY A 406 7.43 -40.93 -44.53
N GLU A 407 8.07 -40.21 -45.46
CA GLU A 407 9.18 -39.29 -45.17
C GLU A 407 8.73 -37.88 -44.75
N LYS A 408 7.59 -37.81 -44.07
CA LYS A 408 7.02 -36.57 -43.55
C LYS A 408 6.19 -36.81 -42.30
N ALA A 409 6.01 -35.77 -41.51
CA ALA A 409 5.16 -35.79 -40.33
C ALA A 409 4.36 -34.50 -40.21
N LYS A 410 3.16 -34.61 -39.64
CA LYS A 410 2.35 -33.47 -39.23
C LYS A 410 2.49 -33.27 -37.73
N ILE A 411 3.03 -32.13 -37.32
CA ILE A 411 3.11 -31.68 -35.93
C ILE A 411 1.89 -30.81 -35.65
N SER A 412 1.10 -31.12 -34.62
CA SER A 412 -0.10 -30.36 -34.25
C SER A 412 -0.07 -30.00 -32.77
N ALA A 413 -0.55 -28.82 -32.43
CA ALA A 413 -0.64 -28.40 -31.03
C ALA A 413 -1.55 -29.33 -30.21
N ALA A 414 -1.12 -29.64 -28.99
CA ALA A 414 -1.81 -30.53 -28.06
C ALA A 414 -2.13 -29.86 -26.71
N SER A 415 -1.44 -28.77 -26.35
CA SER A 415 -1.71 -27.99 -25.13
C SER A 415 -2.48 -26.71 -25.45
N GLU A 416 -3.18 -26.16 -24.44
CA GLU A 416 -4.01 -24.95 -24.58
C GLU A 416 -3.19 -23.68 -24.89
N SER A 417 -1.88 -23.70 -24.61
CA SER A 417 -0.96 -22.60 -24.87
C SER A 417 -0.60 -22.44 -26.36
N PHE A 418 -0.90 -23.44 -27.19
CA PHE A 418 -0.54 -23.43 -28.61
C PHE A 418 -1.71 -23.80 -29.52
N THR A 419 -1.67 -23.33 -30.77
CA THR A 419 -2.64 -23.69 -31.82
C THR A 419 -1.94 -24.04 -33.12
N GLY A 420 -2.69 -24.49 -34.13
CA GLY A 420 -2.16 -24.73 -35.46
C GLY A 420 -1.50 -26.10 -35.66
N SER A 421 -1.00 -26.31 -36.87
CA SER A 421 -0.28 -27.52 -37.26
C SER A 421 0.71 -27.23 -38.39
N VAL A 422 1.87 -27.87 -38.39
CA VAL A 422 2.90 -27.73 -39.43
C VAL A 422 3.28 -29.12 -39.98
N GLU A 423 3.52 -29.21 -41.29
CA GLU A 423 4.09 -30.40 -41.92
C GLU A 423 5.60 -30.24 -42.06
N VAL A 424 6.34 -31.27 -41.66
CA VAL A 424 7.80 -31.35 -41.79
C VAL A 424 8.17 -32.55 -42.65
N THR A 425 9.29 -32.45 -43.36
CA THR A 425 9.74 -33.45 -44.34
C THR A 425 11.21 -33.81 -44.11
N TRP A 426 11.58 -35.06 -44.37
CA TRP A 426 12.96 -35.54 -44.34
C TRP A 426 13.21 -36.51 -45.51
N THR A 427 14.42 -37.05 -45.58
CA THR A 427 14.77 -38.19 -46.44
C THR A 427 15.37 -39.29 -45.59
N VAL A 428 15.16 -40.56 -45.96
CA VAL A 428 15.83 -41.69 -45.30
C VAL A 428 16.98 -42.20 -46.17
N ALA A 429 18.19 -42.22 -45.63
CA ALA A 429 19.36 -42.80 -46.26
C ALA A 429 19.15 -44.30 -46.42
N VAL A 430 19.17 -44.82 -47.65
CA VAL A 430 19.24 -46.27 -47.86
C VAL A 430 20.72 -46.65 -47.83
N PRO A 431 21.20 -47.39 -46.83
CA PRO A 431 22.59 -47.82 -46.80
C PRO A 431 22.87 -48.70 -48.03
N ALA A 432 23.96 -48.40 -48.76
CA ALA A 432 24.41 -49.22 -49.87
C ALA A 432 24.66 -50.66 -49.40
N THR A 433 24.18 -51.63 -50.17
CA THR A 433 24.35 -53.05 -49.86
C THR A 433 25.78 -53.49 -50.19
N ASP A 434 26.47 -54.15 -49.26
CA ASP A 434 27.80 -54.70 -49.53
C ASP A 434 27.68 -55.90 -50.49
N ILE A 435 28.42 -55.90 -51.60
CA ILE A 435 28.38 -56.98 -52.59
C ILE A 435 28.95 -58.30 -52.04
N ALA A 436 29.75 -58.27 -50.97
CA ALA A 436 30.14 -59.48 -50.24
C ALA A 436 28.94 -60.17 -49.55
N ASP A 437 27.85 -59.44 -49.34
CA ASP A 437 26.57 -60.02 -48.90
C ASP A 437 25.74 -60.68 -50.00
N LEU A 438 26.06 -60.38 -51.26
CA LEU A 438 25.34 -60.90 -52.43
C LEU A 438 26.11 -62.03 -53.13
N ILE A 439 27.44 -61.92 -53.25
CA ILE A 439 28.32 -62.89 -53.90
C ILE A 439 28.89 -63.85 -52.84
N LYS A 440 28.18 -64.96 -52.59
CA LYS A 440 28.56 -65.96 -51.58
C LYS A 440 29.43 -67.09 -52.13
N THR A 441 29.28 -67.41 -53.41
CA THR A 441 30.07 -68.41 -54.12
C THR A 441 31.13 -67.70 -54.97
N THR A 442 32.40 -67.85 -54.56
CA THR A 442 33.54 -67.18 -55.20
C THR A 442 34.39 -68.11 -56.08
N ALA A 443 34.25 -69.42 -55.94
CA ALA A 443 34.88 -70.38 -56.84
C ALA A 443 33.98 -70.62 -58.07
N LEU A 444 34.40 -70.14 -59.24
CA LEU A 444 33.60 -70.16 -60.48
C LEU A 444 33.70 -71.47 -61.26
N GLY A 445 34.64 -72.34 -60.88
CA GLY A 445 34.92 -73.61 -61.55
C GLY A 445 35.97 -73.48 -62.63
N GLU A 446 35.81 -74.23 -63.71
CA GLU A 446 36.77 -74.34 -64.81
C GLU A 446 36.28 -73.60 -66.05
N PHE A 447 37.18 -72.87 -66.72
CA PHE A 447 36.98 -72.28 -68.04
C PHE A 447 37.91 -72.95 -69.07
N GLY A 448 37.50 -73.00 -70.35
CA GLY A 448 38.32 -73.58 -71.41
C GLY A 448 39.54 -72.73 -71.81
N GLU A 449 39.48 -71.42 -71.54
CA GLU A 449 40.56 -70.45 -71.69
C GLU A 449 40.38 -69.34 -70.65
N THR A 450 41.24 -68.33 -70.63
CA THR A 450 41.06 -67.17 -69.73
C THR A 450 39.75 -66.44 -70.06
N PRO A 451 38.77 -66.38 -69.14
CA PRO A 451 37.47 -65.76 -69.42
C PRO A 451 37.57 -64.24 -69.53
N SER A 452 36.65 -63.65 -70.28
CA SER A 452 36.37 -62.20 -70.29
C SER A 452 35.60 -61.76 -69.04
N GLU A 453 35.58 -60.45 -68.75
CA GLU A 453 34.82 -59.88 -67.61
C GLU A 453 33.34 -60.27 -67.65
N GLN A 454 32.75 -60.32 -68.86
CA GLN A 454 31.34 -60.66 -69.03
C GLN A 454 31.07 -62.14 -68.80
N GLU A 455 32.01 -63.03 -69.14
CA GLU A 455 31.93 -64.46 -68.83
C GLU A 455 32.12 -64.73 -67.33
N VAL A 456 33.06 -64.02 -66.68
CA VAL A 456 33.23 -64.04 -65.22
C VAL A 456 31.92 -63.62 -64.56
N TRP A 457 31.33 -62.49 -64.96
CA TRP A 457 30.06 -62.02 -64.40
C TRP A 457 28.91 -63.00 -64.65
N ALA A 458 28.77 -63.52 -65.87
CA ALA A 458 27.73 -64.49 -66.18
C ALA A 458 27.81 -65.70 -65.25
N LYS A 459 29.03 -66.17 -64.94
CA LYS A 459 29.23 -67.29 -64.02
C LYS A 459 28.95 -66.93 -62.56
N VAL A 460 29.34 -65.74 -62.12
CA VAL A 460 29.00 -65.20 -60.80
C VAL A 460 27.49 -65.11 -60.62
N ALA A 461 26.77 -64.54 -61.59
CA ALA A 461 25.33 -64.40 -61.56
C ALA A 461 24.60 -65.75 -61.60
N GLU A 462 25.12 -66.72 -62.36
CA GLU A 462 24.60 -68.11 -62.36
C GLU A 462 24.73 -68.75 -60.97
N LEU A 463 25.94 -68.76 -60.40
CA LEU A 463 26.24 -69.44 -59.13
C LEU A 463 25.64 -68.76 -57.90
N ASN A 464 25.37 -67.45 -57.99
CA ASN A 464 24.79 -66.66 -56.91
C ASN A 464 23.35 -66.23 -57.21
N SER A 465 22.65 -66.88 -58.15
CA SER A 465 21.32 -66.46 -58.62
C SER A 465 20.25 -66.30 -57.51
N THR A 466 20.41 -66.96 -56.35
CA THR A 466 19.50 -66.81 -55.20
C THR A 466 19.86 -65.67 -54.25
N THR A 467 21.07 -65.14 -54.32
CA THR A 467 21.60 -64.10 -53.40
C THR A 467 22.00 -62.81 -54.11
N ILE A 468 22.20 -62.84 -55.43
CA ILE A 468 22.71 -61.70 -56.22
C ILE A 468 21.75 -60.50 -56.21
N GLY A 469 20.45 -60.74 -55.97
CA GLY A 469 19.45 -59.69 -55.85
C GLY A 469 19.36 -58.82 -57.12
N ASP A 470 19.33 -57.51 -56.92
CA ASP A 470 19.26 -56.50 -57.99
C ASP A 470 20.64 -56.11 -58.55
N LEU A 471 21.74 -56.69 -58.06
CA LEU A 471 23.08 -56.38 -58.53
C LEU A 471 23.27 -56.89 -59.97
N THR A 472 23.66 -55.99 -60.88
CA THR A 472 23.87 -56.28 -62.31
C THR A 472 25.31 -56.03 -62.73
N PHE A 473 25.65 -56.38 -63.98
CA PHE A 473 26.98 -56.13 -64.54
C PHE A 473 27.33 -54.64 -64.57
N ASP A 474 26.33 -53.78 -64.80
CA ASP A 474 26.53 -52.33 -64.89
C ASP A 474 26.84 -51.70 -63.52
N ASP A 475 26.57 -52.42 -62.42
CA ASP A 475 26.82 -51.96 -61.05
C ASP A 475 28.25 -52.26 -60.57
N VAL A 476 29.03 -53.04 -61.33
CA VAL A 476 30.33 -53.55 -60.89
C VAL A 476 31.47 -53.24 -61.85
N THR A 477 32.69 -53.21 -61.31
CA THR A 477 33.94 -53.23 -62.08
C THR A 477 34.68 -54.53 -61.79
N ILE A 478 35.11 -55.24 -62.82
CA ILE A 478 35.78 -56.55 -62.72
C ILE A 478 37.23 -56.40 -63.20
N ALA A 479 38.19 -56.70 -62.34
CA ALA A 479 39.62 -56.68 -62.67
C ALA A 479 40.19 -58.09 -62.68
N ILE A 480 40.49 -58.62 -63.86
CA ILE A 480 41.03 -59.98 -64.05
C ILE A 480 42.55 -59.98 -63.89
N ALA A 481 43.07 -60.91 -63.08
CA ALA A 481 44.49 -61.09 -62.85
C ALA A 481 44.86 -62.58 -62.69
N GLY A 482 45.17 -63.24 -63.80
CA GLY A 482 45.47 -64.68 -63.84
C GLY A 482 44.19 -65.52 -63.69
N GLU A 483 44.20 -66.51 -62.81
CA GLU A 483 43.07 -67.42 -62.52
C GLU A 483 42.10 -66.87 -61.45
N LYS A 484 42.01 -65.54 -61.35
CA LYS A 484 41.16 -64.84 -60.41
C LYS A 484 40.76 -63.44 -60.90
N ALA A 485 39.68 -62.91 -60.34
CA ALA A 485 39.24 -61.54 -60.55
C ALA A 485 38.80 -60.88 -59.25
N GLU A 486 38.97 -59.56 -59.18
CA GLU A 486 38.38 -58.72 -58.14
C GLU A 486 37.15 -58.00 -58.71
N ILE A 487 35.99 -58.20 -58.07
CA ILE A 487 34.73 -57.54 -58.39
C ILE A 487 34.50 -56.43 -57.37
N SER A 488 34.23 -55.21 -57.81
CA SER A 488 34.07 -54.05 -56.94
C SER A 488 32.82 -53.24 -57.30
N ALA A 489 32.15 -52.67 -56.30
CA ALA A 489 31.02 -51.76 -56.48
C ALA A 489 31.23 -50.49 -55.64
N ALA A 490 30.87 -49.34 -56.22
CA ALA A 490 30.97 -48.04 -55.56
C ALA A 490 29.86 -47.11 -56.07
N SER A 491 28.62 -47.45 -55.75
CA SER A 491 27.43 -46.67 -56.09
C SER A 491 26.60 -46.36 -54.85
N ASP A 492 25.53 -45.56 -55.01
CA ASP A 492 24.59 -45.26 -53.94
C ASP A 492 23.80 -46.51 -53.47
N SER A 493 23.76 -47.56 -54.30
CA SER A 493 23.02 -48.80 -54.01
C SER A 493 23.91 -49.96 -53.57
N PHE A 494 25.18 -49.98 -54.00
CA PHE A 494 26.11 -51.09 -53.74
C PHE A 494 27.52 -50.63 -53.39
N THR A 495 28.15 -51.32 -52.45
CA THR A 495 29.54 -51.07 -52.03
C THR A 495 30.31 -52.38 -51.85
N GLY A 496 31.62 -52.32 -51.63
CA GLY A 496 32.44 -53.50 -51.29
C GLY A 496 33.23 -54.11 -52.44
N THR A 497 34.04 -55.12 -52.10
CA THR A 497 34.91 -55.86 -53.03
C THR A 497 34.88 -57.35 -52.73
N VAL A 498 34.89 -58.18 -53.78
CA VAL A 498 34.89 -59.64 -53.70
C VAL A 498 35.91 -60.23 -54.67
N GLU A 499 36.79 -61.10 -54.18
CA GLU A 499 37.69 -61.89 -55.03
C GLU A 499 37.01 -63.20 -55.44
N VAL A 500 37.05 -63.53 -56.73
CA VAL A 500 36.57 -64.78 -57.31
C VAL A 500 37.70 -65.51 -58.00
N THR A 501 37.67 -66.85 -58.00
CA THR A 501 38.74 -67.71 -58.53
C THR A 501 38.18 -68.76 -59.49
N TRP A 502 39.01 -69.20 -60.44
CA TRP A 502 38.68 -70.28 -61.37
C TRP A 502 39.94 -71.07 -61.72
N THR A 503 39.82 -72.08 -62.58
CA THR A 503 40.95 -72.77 -63.23
C THR A 503 40.77 -72.72 -64.74
N VAL A 504 41.88 -72.76 -65.50
CA VAL A 504 41.82 -72.84 -66.96
C VAL A 504 42.22 -74.25 -67.42
N ALA A 505 41.37 -74.89 -68.23
CA ALA A 505 41.65 -76.18 -68.84
C ALA A 505 42.88 -76.06 -69.77
N VAL A 506 43.87 -76.94 -69.61
CA VAL A 506 44.98 -77.03 -70.58
C VAL A 506 44.55 -77.99 -71.68
N PRO A 507 44.42 -77.55 -72.94
CA PRO A 507 44.09 -78.46 -74.03
C PRO A 507 45.23 -79.48 -74.24
N ALA A 508 44.89 -80.75 -74.44
CA ALA A 508 45.85 -81.79 -74.82
C ALA A 508 46.52 -81.43 -76.16
N THR A 509 47.83 -81.62 -76.26
CA THR A 509 48.61 -81.33 -77.47
C THR A 509 48.47 -82.49 -78.48
N ASP A 510 48.15 -82.22 -79.75
CA ASP A 510 48.12 -83.27 -80.78
C ASP A 510 49.56 -83.76 -81.05
N ILE A 511 49.77 -85.08 -80.99
CA ILE A 511 51.07 -85.70 -81.19
C ILE A 511 51.65 -85.37 -82.57
N ASN A 512 50.82 -85.12 -83.60
CA ASN A 512 51.30 -84.73 -84.93
C ASN A 512 52.05 -83.40 -84.94
N GLU A 513 51.81 -82.51 -83.98
CA GLU A 513 52.55 -81.24 -83.83
C GLU A 513 53.97 -81.46 -83.31
N LEU A 514 54.27 -82.66 -82.82
CA LEU A 514 55.52 -83.04 -82.16
C LEU A 514 56.27 -84.13 -82.94
N ILE A 515 56.03 -84.32 -84.24
CA ILE A 515 56.69 -85.37 -85.03
C ILE A 515 57.62 -84.74 -86.07
N ASP A 516 58.88 -85.11 -85.99
CA ASP A 516 59.95 -84.70 -86.89
C ASP A 516 60.15 -85.72 -88.04
N GLU A 517 60.00 -87.02 -87.78
CA GLU A 517 60.26 -88.10 -88.76
C GLU A 517 59.20 -89.21 -88.69
N LYS A 518 58.74 -89.67 -89.86
CA LYS A 518 57.72 -90.71 -90.03
C LYS A 518 58.25 -91.96 -90.73
N ASP A 519 59.40 -91.86 -91.40
CA ASP A 519 60.12 -92.99 -91.97
C ASP A 519 61.06 -93.61 -90.94
N LEU A 520 60.75 -94.83 -90.50
CA LEU A 520 61.48 -95.54 -89.47
C LEU A 520 62.72 -96.27 -90.01
N GLY A 521 62.94 -96.22 -91.33
CA GLY A 521 64.06 -96.88 -92.00
C GLY A 521 63.75 -98.31 -92.40
N GLU A 522 64.55 -99.27 -91.94
CA GLU A 522 64.48 -100.67 -92.37
C GLU A 522 64.27 -101.64 -91.20
N PHE A 523 63.39 -102.62 -91.39
CA PHE A 523 63.09 -103.67 -90.40
C PHE A 523 62.99 -105.05 -91.05
N PRO A 524 63.20 -106.14 -90.28
CA PRO A 524 62.86 -107.50 -90.73
C PRO A 524 61.34 -107.66 -90.87
N ALA A 525 60.90 -108.67 -91.63
CA ALA A 525 59.49 -108.92 -91.93
C ALA A 525 58.60 -109.18 -90.70
N ASP A 526 59.19 -109.59 -89.57
CA ASP A 526 58.51 -109.99 -88.33
C ASP A 526 58.72 -109.01 -87.16
N VAL A 527 59.00 -107.73 -87.44
CA VAL A 527 59.18 -106.70 -86.41
C VAL A 527 57.96 -106.54 -85.50
N ASP A 528 58.20 -106.44 -84.19
CA ASP A 528 57.15 -106.25 -83.19
C ASP A 528 56.80 -104.77 -82.96
N LYS A 529 55.63 -104.54 -82.35
CA LYS A 529 55.07 -103.21 -82.09
C LYS A 529 55.92 -102.34 -81.16
N GLU A 530 56.57 -102.96 -80.16
CA GLU A 530 57.41 -102.23 -79.20
C GLU A 530 58.69 -101.75 -79.89
N THR A 531 59.28 -102.59 -80.75
CA THR A 531 60.41 -102.20 -81.60
C THR A 531 60.06 -101.06 -82.55
N ILE A 532 58.88 -101.08 -83.20
CA ILE A 532 58.38 -99.99 -84.05
C ILE A 532 58.26 -98.69 -83.23
N PHE A 533 57.62 -98.75 -82.05
CA PHE A 533 57.44 -97.58 -81.20
C PHE A 533 58.77 -97.02 -80.67
N ASN A 534 59.67 -97.88 -80.21
CA ASN A 534 60.99 -97.46 -79.72
C ASN A 534 61.78 -96.75 -80.82
N LYS A 535 61.69 -97.22 -82.07
CA LYS A 535 62.33 -96.54 -83.21
C LYS A 535 61.66 -95.21 -83.54
N PHE A 536 60.33 -95.15 -83.48
CA PHE A 536 59.58 -93.92 -83.62
C PHE A 536 60.00 -92.87 -82.58
N ILE A 537 60.16 -93.25 -81.31
CA ILE A 537 60.65 -92.36 -80.24
C ILE A 537 62.12 -91.98 -80.43
N GLU A 538 62.97 -92.89 -80.91
CA GLU A 538 64.38 -92.59 -81.22
C GLU A 538 64.50 -91.48 -82.28
N LEU A 539 63.66 -91.55 -83.33
CA LEU A 539 63.67 -90.57 -84.42
C LEU A 539 62.94 -89.27 -84.08
N ASN A 540 62.03 -89.31 -83.11
CA ASN A 540 61.29 -88.16 -82.60
C ASN A 540 61.69 -87.88 -81.15
N GLU A 541 62.96 -87.51 -80.93
CA GLU A 541 63.53 -87.32 -79.58
C GLU A 541 62.75 -86.31 -78.72
N ASN A 542 62.03 -85.38 -79.34
CA ASN A 542 61.16 -84.42 -78.66
C ASN A 542 59.92 -85.06 -77.99
N LEU A 543 59.59 -86.31 -78.34
CA LEU A 543 58.58 -87.16 -77.69
C LEU A 543 59.16 -88.04 -76.58
N LYS A 544 60.49 -88.15 -76.50
CA LYS A 544 61.17 -88.87 -75.43
C LYS A 544 60.80 -88.28 -74.07
N ASP A 545 60.43 -89.15 -73.13
CA ASP A 545 59.93 -88.81 -71.79
C ASP A 545 58.55 -88.10 -71.73
N LYS A 546 57.89 -87.87 -72.88
CA LYS A 546 56.51 -87.32 -72.95
C LYS A 546 55.45 -88.39 -73.18
N ILE A 547 55.80 -89.43 -73.92
CA ILE A 547 54.91 -90.55 -74.24
C ILE A 547 55.65 -91.87 -74.11
N SER A 548 54.99 -92.86 -73.52
CA SER A 548 55.48 -94.23 -73.34
C SER A 548 54.68 -95.21 -74.20
N PHE A 549 55.15 -96.46 -74.29
CA PHE A 549 54.43 -97.48 -75.05
C PHE A 549 53.06 -97.79 -74.44
N GLU A 550 52.92 -97.63 -73.12
CA GLU A 550 51.67 -97.76 -72.39
C GLU A 550 50.64 -96.70 -72.76
N ASP A 551 51.07 -95.51 -73.21
CA ASP A 551 50.22 -94.38 -73.56
C ASP A 551 49.65 -94.45 -74.99
N VAL A 552 50.12 -95.41 -75.80
CA VAL A 552 49.74 -95.53 -77.21
C VAL A 552 49.17 -96.91 -77.55
N ASP A 553 48.42 -96.94 -78.64
CA ASP A 553 48.09 -98.16 -79.37
C ASP A 553 48.83 -98.16 -80.71
N VAL A 554 49.62 -99.20 -80.95
CA VAL A 554 50.32 -99.41 -82.22
C VAL A 554 49.61 -100.48 -83.03
N GLU A 555 49.12 -100.13 -84.22
CA GLU A 555 48.44 -101.04 -85.15
C GLU A 555 49.26 -101.17 -86.44
N ILE A 556 49.68 -102.40 -86.76
CA ILE A 556 50.38 -102.70 -88.02
C ILE A 556 49.31 -102.97 -89.08
N ILE A 557 49.36 -102.25 -90.20
CA ILE A 557 48.25 -102.22 -91.18
C ILE A 557 48.49 -103.17 -92.37
N GLU A 558 49.76 -103.34 -92.79
CA GLU A 558 50.35 -104.25 -93.81
C GLU A 558 51.46 -103.49 -94.60
N ASP A 559 52.41 -104.19 -95.24
CA ASP A 559 53.44 -103.63 -96.14
C ASP A 559 54.30 -102.48 -95.58
N GLY A 560 54.95 -102.70 -94.44
CA GLY A 560 55.92 -101.73 -93.91
C GLY A 560 55.27 -100.47 -93.32
N LYS A 561 54.04 -100.57 -92.80
CA LYS A 561 53.31 -99.44 -92.20
C LYS A 561 52.67 -99.77 -90.87
N ALA A 562 52.66 -98.79 -89.97
CA ALA A 562 51.91 -98.83 -88.73
C ALA A 562 51.25 -97.48 -88.44
N THR A 563 50.18 -97.52 -87.65
CA THR A 563 49.60 -96.33 -87.02
C THR A 563 49.89 -96.37 -85.52
N ILE A 564 50.35 -95.25 -84.98
CA ILE A 564 50.57 -95.03 -83.54
C ILE A 564 49.52 -94.01 -83.09
N THR A 565 48.59 -94.43 -82.24
CA THR A 565 47.48 -93.60 -81.73
C THR A 565 47.66 -93.36 -80.23
N VAL A 566 47.55 -92.11 -79.78
CA VAL A 566 47.55 -91.79 -78.35
C VAL A 566 46.23 -92.24 -77.73
N LYS A 567 46.30 -92.96 -76.60
CA LYS A 567 45.12 -93.44 -75.88
C LYS A 567 44.31 -92.29 -75.29
N SER A 568 42.99 -92.47 -75.22
CA SER A 568 42.06 -91.46 -74.69
C SER A 568 42.29 -91.10 -73.22
N GLU A 569 42.96 -91.97 -72.46
CA GLU A 569 43.32 -91.78 -71.06
C GLU A 569 44.49 -90.80 -70.88
N ASN A 570 45.20 -90.43 -71.95
CA ASN A 570 46.26 -89.44 -71.87
C ASN A 570 45.67 -88.02 -71.86
N GLU A 571 45.74 -87.34 -70.72
CA GLU A 571 45.21 -85.98 -70.55
C GLU A 571 46.11 -84.91 -71.19
N GLN A 572 47.36 -85.24 -71.53
CA GLN A 572 48.35 -84.29 -72.02
C GLN A 572 48.50 -84.30 -73.55
N TYR A 573 48.31 -85.46 -74.19
CA TYR A 573 48.51 -85.66 -75.62
C TYR A 573 47.33 -86.36 -76.27
N THR A 574 47.06 -86.04 -77.53
CA THR A 574 46.01 -86.67 -78.33
C THR A 574 46.50 -86.92 -79.76
N GLY A 575 45.67 -87.50 -80.62
CA GLY A 575 45.97 -87.67 -82.04
C GLY A 575 46.59 -89.02 -82.42
N SER A 576 46.91 -89.16 -83.70
CA SER A 576 47.38 -90.41 -84.32
C SER A 576 48.31 -90.14 -85.49
N VAL A 577 49.34 -90.96 -85.68
CA VAL A 577 50.32 -90.83 -86.77
C VAL A 577 50.49 -92.15 -87.53
N GLU A 578 50.55 -92.07 -88.87
CA GLU A 578 51.03 -93.16 -89.72
C GLU A 578 52.55 -93.06 -89.88
N VAL A 579 53.25 -94.18 -89.64
CA VAL A 579 54.69 -94.34 -89.81
C VAL A 579 54.97 -95.44 -90.84
N THR A 580 56.08 -95.33 -91.55
CA THR A 580 56.46 -96.24 -92.65
C THR A 580 57.87 -96.78 -92.49
N TRP A 581 58.17 -97.94 -93.04
CA TRP A 581 59.51 -98.54 -93.12
C TRP A 581 59.62 -99.48 -94.33
N THR A 582 60.85 -99.84 -94.68
CA THR A 582 61.15 -100.84 -95.73
C THR A 582 61.44 -102.20 -95.09
N ILE A 583 60.90 -103.27 -95.68
CA ILE A 583 61.13 -104.65 -95.22
C ILE A 583 62.41 -105.19 -95.88
N ILE A 584 63.35 -105.67 -95.07
CA ILE A 584 64.52 -106.41 -95.56
C ILE A 584 64.18 -107.91 -95.56
N ASP A 585 64.24 -108.54 -96.73
CA ASP A 585 64.13 -109.99 -96.88
C ASP A 585 65.52 -110.62 -96.71
N ASP A 586 65.76 -111.24 -95.56
CA ASP A 586 67.03 -111.92 -95.27
C ASP A 586 67.10 -113.33 -95.91
N SER A 587 66.23 -113.62 -96.89
CA SER A 587 66.19 -114.89 -97.62
C SER A 587 66.92 -114.87 -98.98
N GLU A 588 68.20 -114.46 -99.02
CA GLU A 588 69.10 -114.80 -100.14
C GLU A 588 70.20 -115.81 -99.72
N GLU A 589 69.88 -117.07 -100.02
CA GLU A 589 70.74 -118.18 -100.50
C GLU A 589 72.07 -118.50 -99.78
N GLN A 590 72.08 -119.59 -99.00
CA GLN A 590 73.30 -120.38 -98.79
C GLN A 590 73.61 -121.22 -100.04
N PRO A 591 74.81 -121.13 -100.64
CA PRO A 591 75.19 -121.99 -101.76
C PRO A 591 75.59 -123.40 -101.29
N GLU A 592 75.14 -124.43 -102.03
CA GLU A 592 75.52 -125.86 -101.87
C GLU A 592 77.02 -126.14 -102.08
#